data_AF-A0A842VCQ0-F1
#
_entry.id   AF-A0A842VCQ0-F1
#
_cell.length_a   1.000
_cell.length_b   1.000
_cell.length_c   1.000
_cell.angle_alpha   90.00
_cell.angle_beta   90.00
_cell.angle_gamma   90.00
#
_symmetry.space_group_name_H-M   'P 1'
#
loop_
_entity.id
_entity.type
_entity.pdbx_description
1 polymer ?
#
loop_
_entity_poly.entity_id
_entity_poly.type
_entity_poly.pdbx_seq_one_letter_code
_entity_poly.pdbx_strand_id
1 'polypeptide(L)'
;MPPKKDVQRSRYQQEAERFLGKTKQQVLDIAGEPAKRKGTVWIYKEALGPGAHSFQWYTYLHFKDGTVVRVAVESRAIGCVIKEF
;
A
#
# COMPACT_ATOMS: atom_id res chain seq x y z
N MET A 1 4.41 -9.69 15.29
CA MET A 1 4.64 -10.87 14.43
C MET A 1 4.37 -10.46 12.98
N PRO A 2 5.26 -10.72 12.01
CA PRO A 2 4.99 -10.42 10.61
C PRO A 2 3.83 -11.29 10.08
N PRO A 3 3.06 -10.82 9.10
CA PRO A 3 1.97 -11.57 8.50
C PRO A 3 2.48 -12.86 7.85
N LYS A 4 1.68 -13.93 7.93
CA LYS A 4 1.97 -15.21 7.25
C LYS A 4 2.05 -14.98 5.73
N LYS A 5 2.87 -15.77 5.03
CA LYS A 5 3.09 -15.66 3.58
C LYS A 5 1.80 -15.67 2.77
N ASP A 6 0.80 -16.44 3.20
CA ASP A 6 -0.50 -16.54 2.53
C ASP A 6 -1.30 -15.23 2.60
N VAL A 7 -1.22 -14.50 3.72
CA VAL A 7 -1.85 -13.19 3.89
C VAL A 7 -1.20 -12.16 2.99
N GLN A 8 0.14 -12.19 2.90
CA GLN A 8 0.89 -11.29 2.04
C GLN A 8 0.60 -11.55 0.55
N ARG A 9 0.46 -12.82 0.15
CA ARG A 9 0.11 -13.20 -1.23
C ARG A 9 -1.31 -12.77 -1.59
N SER A 10 -2.28 -13.03 -0.71
CA SER A 10 -3.67 -12.61 -0.90
C SER A 10 -3.77 -11.08 -1.06
N ARG A 11 -3.06 -10.32 -0.22
CA ARG A 11 -3.06 -8.87 -0.30
C ARG A 11 -2.36 -8.33 -1.55
N TYR A 12 -1.25 -8.94 -1.95
CA TYR A 12 -0.63 -8.63 -3.23
C TYR A 12 -1.60 -8.82 -4.39
N GLN A 13 -2.32 -9.95 -4.42
CA GLN A 13 -3.25 -10.27 -5.50
C GLN A 13 -4.37 -9.22 -5.60
N GLN A 14 -4.98 -8.87 -4.47
CA GLN A 14 -6.01 -7.83 -4.42
C GLN A 14 -5.51 -6.47 -4.93
N GLU A 15 -4.33 -6.03 -4.48
CA GLU A 15 -3.77 -4.73 -4.90
C GLU A 15 -3.32 -4.75 -6.37
N ALA A 16 -2.82 -5.90 -6.86
CA ALA A 16 -2.48 -6.10 -8.25
C ALA A 16 -3.72 -6.00 -9.15
N GLU A 17 -4.81 -6.68 -8.80
CA GLU A 17 -6.08 -6.61 -9.54
C GLU A 17 -6.69 -5.21 -9.52
N ARG A 18 -6.54 -4.49 -8.39
CA ARG A 18 -7.05 -3.12 -8.23
C ARG A 18 -6.30 -2.10 -9.07
N PHE A 19 -4.97 -2.22 -9.18
CA PHE A 19 -4.13 -1.13 -9.72
C PHE A 19 -3.35 -1.44 -10.99
N LEU A 20 -3.05 -2.70 -11.34
CA LEU A 20 -2.28 -2.99 -12.55
C LEU A 20 -2.97 -2.44 -13.80
N GLY A 21 -2.18 -1.84 -14.68
CA GLY A 21 -2.64 -1.21 -15.92
C GLY A 21 -3.40 0.11 -15.73
N LYS A 22 -3.70 0.53 -14.49
CA LYS A 22 -4.39 1.81 -14.24
C LYS A 22 -3.49 3.00 -14.53
N THR A 23 -4.08 4.08 -15.03
CA THR A 23 -3.38 5.37 -15.20
C THR A 23 -3.19 6.06 -13.85
N LYS A 24 -2.28 7.04 -13.79
CA LYS A 24 -2.14 7.91 -12.60
C LYS A 24 -3.46 8.50 -12.13
N GLN A 25 -4.29 9.00 -13.05
CA GLN A 25 -5.59 9.59 -12.70
C GLN A 25 -6.53 8.55 -12.08
N GLN A 26 -6.66 7.38 -12.72
CA GLN A 26 -7.50 6.29 -12.17
C GLN A 26 -7.03 5.84 -10.79
N VAL A 27 -5.71 5.80 -10.56
CA VAL A 27 -5.16 5.46 -9.24
C VAL A 27 -5.57 6.53 -8.21
N LEU A 28 -5.52 7.82 -8.56
CA LEU A 28 -5.98 8.90 -7.68
C LEU A 28 -7.48 8.81 -7.41
N ASP A 29 -8.29 8.46 -8.42
CA ASP A 29 -9.74 8.32 -8.24
C ASP A 29 -10.07 7.13 -7.31
N ILE A 30 -9.27 6.05 -7.36
CA ILE A 30 -9.50 4.82 -6.59
C ILE A 30 -8.96 4.92 -5.15
N ALA A 31 -7.79 5.51 -4.97
CA ALA A 31 -7.03 5.45 -3.72
C ALA A 31 -6.74 6.82 -3.11
N GLY A 32 -7.07 7.90 -3.81
CA GLY A 32 -6.70 9.25 -3.44
C GLY A 32 -5.20 9.52 -3.58
N GLU A 33 -4.77 10.56 -2.89
CA GLU A 33 -3.38 11.01 -2.89
C GLU A 33 -2.46 9.99 -2.21
N PRO A 34 -1.33 9.62 -2.85
CA PRO A 34 -0.35 8.73 -2.22
C PRO A 34 0.29 9.41 -1.01
N ALA A 35 0.58 8.62 0.02
CA ALA A 35 1.31 9.08 1.19
C ALA A 35 2.72 9.60 0.83
N LYS A 36 3.33 9.08 -0.24
CA LYS A 36 4.60 9.57 -0.79
C LYS A 36 4.72 9.31 -2.28
N ARG A 37 5.30 10.26 -3.01
CA ARG A 37 5.72 10.11 -4.42
C ARG A 37 7.24 10.10 -4.50
N LYS A 38 7.83 9.09 -5.14
CA LYS A 38 9.28 8.97 -5.40
C LYS A 38 9.49 8.69 -6.89
N GLY A 39 9.63 9.73 -7.69
CA GLY A 39 9.78 9.61 -9.14
C GLY A 39 8.60 8.86 -9.76
N THR A 40 8.87 7.70 -10.36
CA THR A 40 7.86 6.82 -10.95
C THR A 40 7.17 5.89 -9.96
N VAL A 41 7.47 5.98 -8.66
CA VAL A 41 6.87 5.11 -7.63
C VAL A 41 5.98 5.92 -6.71
N TRP A 42 4.73 5.49 -6.55
CA TRP A 42 3.82 6.02 -5.54
C TRP A 42 3.66 5.03 -4.40
N ILE A 43 3.61 5.55 -3.19
CA ILE A 43 3.59 4.78 -1.95
C ILE A 43 2.32 5.14 -1.20
N TYR A 44 1.49 4.13 -1.00
CA TYR A 44 0.30 4.19 -0.16
C TYR A 44 0.59 3.45 1.14
N LYS A 45 0.07 3.98 2.25
CA LYS A 45 0.11 3.32 3.55
C LYS A 45 -1.31 3.17 4.06
N GLU A 46 -1.62 2.00 4.60
CA GLU A 46 -2.92 1.76 5.21
C GLU A 46 -3.07 2.63 6.48
N ALA A 47 -4.26 3.22 6.66
CA ALA A 47 -4.56 3.96 7.88
C ALA A 47 -4.58 3.00 9.09
N LEU A 48 -3.96 3.41 10.19
CA LEU A 48 -4.02 2.65 11.44
C LEU A 48 -5.34 2.97 12.14
N GLY A 49 -6.15 1.94 12.40
CA GLY A 49 -7.31 2.05 13.27
C GLY A 49 -6.92 2.13 14.75
N PRO A 50 -7.87 2.36 15.67
CA PRO A 50 -7.62 2.20 17.10
C PRO A 50 -7.37 0.73 17.45
N GLY A 51 -6.38 0.44 18.28
CA GLY A 51 -5.99 -0.91 18.69
C GLY A 51 -4.49 -1.18 18.50
N ALA A 52 -3.92 -2.12 19.24
CA ALA A 52 -2.49 -2.40 19.22
C ALA A 52 -2.03 -3.00 17.86
N HIS A 53 -1.58 -2.15 16.93
CA HIS A 53 -1.09 -2.59 15.62
C HIS A 53 0.38 -2.94 15.68
N SER A 54 0.69 -4.23 15.57
CA SER A 54 2.09 -4.70 15.48
C SER A 54 2.76 -4.35 14.13
N PHE A 55 1.99 -4.04 13.09
CA PHE A 55 2.49 -3.76 11.74
C PHE A 55 1.52 -2.90 10.92
N GLN A 56 2.03 -2.32 9.83
CA GLN A 56 1.30 -1.52 8.85
C GLN A 56 1.60 -2.00 7.44
N TRP A 57 0.60 -1.98 6.57
CA TRP A 57 0.75 -2.30 5.15
C TRP A 57 1.11 -1.08 4.31
N TYR A 58 2.02 -1.31 3.37
CA TYR A 58 2.46 -0.35 2.36
C TYR A 58 2.26 -0.94 0.97
N THR A 59 1.60 -0.20 0.09
CA THR A 59 1.45 -0.54 -1.33
C THR A 59 2.33 0.39 -2.15
N TYR A 60 3.16 -0.20 -3.01
CA TYR A 60 4.05 0.49 -3.93
C TYR A 60 3.55 0.29 -5.35
N LEU A 61 3.22 1.38 -6.03
CA LEU A 61 2.79 1.39 -7.41
C LEU A 61 3.90 1.97 -8.27
N HIS A 62 4.44 1.16 -9.16
CA HIS A 62 5.45 1.59 -10.13
C HIS A 62 4.77 1.94 -11.44
N PHE A 63 5.00 3.16 -11.90
CA PHE A 63 4.49 3.66 -13.16
C PHE A 63 5.55 3.56 -14.25
N LYS A 64 5.11 3.21 -15.46
CA LYS A 64 5.85 3.38 -16.70
C LYS A 64 4.88 3.91 -17.74
N ASP A 65 5.28 4.94 -18.49
CA ASP A 65 4.45 5.55 -19.53
C ASP A 65 3.06 6.00 -19.02
N GLY A 66 2.98 6.41 -17.75
CA GLY A 66 1.75 6.91 -17.12
C GLY A 66 0.81 5.84 -16.56
N THR A 67 1.12 4.55 -16.70
CA THR A 67 0.32 3.43 -16.19
C THR A 67 1.08 2.58 -15.17
N VAL A 68 0.36 1.91 -14.27
CA VAL A 68 0.96 1.01 -13.28
C VAL A 68 1.39 -0.29 -13.97
N VAL A 69 2.69 -0.54 -13.96
CA VAL A 69 3.28 -1.78 -14.53
C VAL A 69 3.71 -2.78 -13.47
N ARG A 70 3.86 -2.34 -12.21
CA ARG A 70 4.23 -3.23 -11.11
C ARG A 70 3.62 -2.74 -9.81
N VAL A 71 3.11 -3.70 -9.04
CA VAL A 71 2.63 -3.51 -7.67
C VAL A 71 3.54 -4.29 -6.74
N ALA A 72 3.86 -3.72 -5.58
CA ALA A 72 4.49 -4.44 -4.49
C ALA A 72 3.80 -4.10 -3.18
N VAL A 73 3.73 -5.07 -2.28
CA VAL A 73 3.12 -4.90 -0.95
C VAL A 73 4.13 -5.31 0.11
N GLU A 74 4.34 -4.42 1.07
CA GLU A 74 5.24 -4.64 2.20
C GLU A 74 4.46 -4.47 3.50
N SER A 75 4.76 -5.30 4.49
CA SER A 75 4.35 -5.04 5.87
C SER A 75 5.55 -4.52 6.65
N ARG A 76 5.36 -3.46 7.43
CA ARG A 76 6.39 -2.88 8.29
C ARG A 76 5.93 -2.95 9.73
N ALA A 77 6.77 -3.47 10.62
CA ALA A 77 6.53 -3.36 12.05
C ALA A 77 6.62 -1.88 12.46
N ILE A 78 5.65 -1.41 13.23
CA ILE A 78 5.54 0.00 13.65
C ILE A 78 5.57 0.18 15.17
N GLY A 79 5.67 -0.91 15.94
CA GLY A 79 5.58 -0.88 17.40
C GLY A 79 4.17 -0.50 17.89
N CYS A 80 3.92 -0.58 19.21
CA CYS A 80 2.66 -0.10 19.77
C CYS A 80 2.56 1.42 19.61
N VAL A 81 1.54 1.89 18.88
CA VAL A 81 1.15 3.30 18.89
C VAL A 81 0.11 3.48 20.00
N ILE A 82 0.56 3.91 21.18
CA ILE A 82 -0.35 4.39 22.24
C ILE A 82 -0.79 5.79 21.80
N LYS A 83 -2.04 5.92 21.36
CA LYS A 83 -2.63 7.23 21.05
C LYS A 83 -3.20 7.75 22.37
N GLU A 84 -2.47 8.63 23.04
CA GLU A 84 -3.01 9.38 24.17
C GLU A 84 -4.13 10.30 23.64
N PHE A 85 -5.31 10.20 24.25
CA PHE A 85 -6.49 11.03 23.96
C PHE A 85 -6.52 12.22 24.91
#